data_AF-A0A382MID7-F1
#
_entry.id   AF-A0A382MID7-F1
#
_cell.length_a   1.000
_cell.length_b   1.000
_cell.length_c   1.000
_cell.angle_alpha   90.00
_cell.angle_beta   90.00
_cell.angle_gamma   90.00
#
_symmetry.space_group_name_H-M   'P 1'
#
loop_
_entity.id
_entity.type
_entity.pdbx_description
1 polymer ?
#
loop_
_entity_poly.entity_id
_entity_poly.type
_entity_poly.pdbx_seq_one_letter_code
_entity_poly.pdbx_strand_id
1 'polypeptide(L)'
;MWGVTPLDQLWCRIEFQKMRYEGHFTVPGVGSILQNPGPTGGFNWGSVSVDEVNNLMIVNPLFMANKLTLIPRDQLPEGVSGSQLGTPYSHTTTRFMSPLHVPCMQPPYGILGVVDLETRELLWEKPIGTAKDTGPLGIPTLLPVTIGTPQTGGTVTTAGGLIFSAGAFDNTVRATRLSDGRELWNHPIPYTAQGTPMTYLSPEGKQTLIVVVPVFNSTRGSGYEPLQADEEDPLGGYVFAYRLPLN
;
A
#
# COMPACT_ATOMS: atom_id res chain seq x y z
N MET A 1 -4.74 -18.61 4.11
CA MET A 1 -3.68 -18.66 3.09
C MET A 1 -4.33 -18.62 1.72
N TRP A 2 -3.84 -17.72 0.89
CA TRP A 2 -4.33 -17.41 -0.44
C TRP A 2 -3.33 -17.88 -1.50
N GLY A 3 -3.82 -17.98 -2.73
CA GLY A 3 -3.04 -18.18 -3.93
C GLY A 3 -3.95 -18.12 -5.15
N VAL A 4 -3.43 -17.69 -6.29
CA VAL A 4 -4.22 -17.55 -7.53
C VAL A 4 -4.56 -18.90 -8.16
N THR A 5 -3.82 -19.96 -7.80
CA THR A 5 -4.09 -21.35 -8.19
C THR A 5 -4.03 -22.29 -6.98
N PRO A 6 -4.54 -23.53 -7.06
CA PRO A 6 -4.38 -24.52 -5.99
C PRO A 6 -2.92 -24.83 -5.64
N LEU A 7 -2.01 -24.83 -6.63
CA LEU A 7 -0.58 -25.06 -6.41
C LEU A 7 0.08 -23.89 -5.67
N ASP A 8 -0.31 -22.67 -6.04
CA ASP A 8 0.12 -21.43 -5.40
C ASP A 8 -0.31 -21.39 -3.92
N GLN A 9 -1.58 -21.70 -3.67
CA GLN A 9 -2.13 -21.79 -2.33
C GLN A 9 -1.45 -22.90 -1.51
N LEU A 10 -1.19 -24.06 -2.12
CA LEU A 10 -0.47 -25.16 -1.47
C LEU A 10 0.95 -24.73 -1.08
N TRP A 11 1.68 -24.07 -1.97
CA TRP A 11 3.02 -23.55 -1.69
C TRP A 11 3.00 -22.56 -0.53
N CYS A 12 2.08 -21.60 -0.53
CA CYS A 12 1.92 -20.63 0.55
C CYS A 12 1.61 -21.32 1.89
N ARG A 13 0.78 -22.37 1.90
CA ARG A 13 0.50 -23.16 3.11
C ARG A 13 1.74 -23.89 3.61
N ILE A 14 2.52 -24.52 2.72
CA ILE A 14 3.76 -25.22 3.08
C ILE A 14 4.77 -24.25 3.68
N GLU A 15 5.01 -23.09 3.04
CA GLU A 15 5.94 -22.10 3.55
C GLU A 15 5.48 -21.50 4.89
N PHE A 16 4.17 -21.28 5.06
CA PHE A 16 3.63 -20.86 6.35
C PHE A 16 3.93 -21.88 7.46
N GLN A 17 3.78 -23.18 7.20
CA GLN A 17 4.07 -24.24 8.18
C GLN A 17 5.57 -24.38 8.51
N LYS A 18 6.47 -23.90 7.64
CA LYS A 18 7.91 -23.84 7.91
C LYS A 18 8.31 -22.64 8.79
N MET A 19 7.41 -21.66 8.94
CA MET A 19 7.67 -20.46 9.73
C MET A 19 7.03 -20.56 11.11
N ARG A 20 7.67 -19.94 12.09
CA ARG A 20 7.06 -19.77 13.42
C ARG A 20 6.14 -18.55 13.42
N TYR A 21 4.94 -18.72 13.97
CA TYR A 21 3.98 -17.63 14.17
C TYR A 21 3.17 -17.91 15.43
N GLU A 22 3.44 -17.13 16.47
CA GLU A 22 2.78 -17.21 17.79
C GLU A 22 1.72 -16.12 17.95
N GLY A 23 1.46 -15.34 16.89
CA GLY A 23 0.57 -14.18 16.89
C GLY A 23 1.33 -12.88 16.62
N HIS A 24 0.65 -11.76 16.85
CA HIS A 24 1.29 -10.45 16.79
C HIS A 24 2.47 -10.40 17.76
N PHE A 25 3.56 -9.73 17.35
CA PHE A 25 4.80 -9.63 18.12
C PHE A 25 5.55 -10.97 18.31
N THR A 26 5.38 -11.94 17.42
CA THR A 26 6.26 -13.12 17.35
C THR A 26 7.73 -12.66 17.30
N VAL A 27 8.48 -12.93 18.36
CA VAL A 27 9.86 -12.45 18.51
C VAL A 27 10.75 -13.09 17.45
N PRO A 28 11.62 -12.36 16.72
CA PRO A 28 12.56 -12.97 15.79
C PRO A 28 13.57 -13.89 16.51
N GLY A 29 13.90 -15.03 15.91
CA GLY A 29 14.84 -16.00 16.47
C GLY A 29 15.58 -16.77 15.38
N VAL A 30 16.31 -17.83 15.75
CA VAL A 30 16.96 -18.72 14.77
C VAL A 30 15.90 -19.39 13.91
N GLY A 31 15.95 -19.15 12.59
CA GLY A 31 14.94 -19.59 11.62
C GLY A 31 14.03 -18.46 11.13
N SER A 32 13.04 -18.82 10.31
CA SER A 32 12.09 -17.85 9.75
C SER A 32 10.84 -17.72 10.62
N ILE A 33 10.37 -16.50 10.79
CA ILE A 33 9.06 -16.18 11.38
C ILE A 33 8.15 -15.56 10.32
N LEU A 34 6.84 -15.70 10.53
CA LEU A 34 5.87 -14.81 9.88
C LEU A 34 5.70 -13.56 10.76
N GLN A 35 6.02 -12.40 10.20
CA GLN A 35 5.75 -11.12 10.84
C GLN A 35 4.46 -10.54 10.27
N ASN A 36 3.43 -10.39 11.10
CA ASN A 36 2.12 -9.87 10.72
C ASN A 36 1.58 -8.90 11.80
N PRO A 37 1.33 -7.61 11.49
CA PRO A 37 1.69 -6.95 10.23
C PRO A 37 3.21 -6.94 10.03
N GLY A 38 3.65 -7.10 8.78
CA GLY A 38 5.05 -6.98 8.39
C GLY A 38 5.47 -5.51 8.24
N PRO A 39 6.75 -5.22 7.94
CA PRO A 39 7.21 -3.84 7.67
C PRO A 39 6.47 -3.13 6.51
N THR A 40 5.82 -3.89 5.62
CA THR A 40 4.96 -3.33 4.56
C THR A 40 3.48 -3.25 4.97
N GLY A 41 3.10 -3.82 6.12
CA GLY A 41 1.74 -3.81 6.65
C GLY A 41 1.50 -2.73 7.71
N GLY A 42 0.29 -2.70 8.26
CA GLY A 42 -0.14 -1.76 9.28
C GLY A 42 -0.34 -0.34 8.75
N PHE A 43 -0.26 0.62 9.67
CA PHE A 43 -0.22 2.05 9.33
C PHE A 43 1.19 2.43 8.92
N ASN A 44 1.33 2.88 7.68
CA ASN A 44 2.63 3.21 7.08
C ASN A 44 2.71 4.71 6.75
N TRP A 45 3.61 5.09 5.85
CA TRP A 45 3.92 6.49 5.48
C TRP A 45 2.73 7.39 5.08
N GLY A 46 1.55 6.83 4.77
CA GLY A 46 0.37 7.61 4.37
C GLY A 46 -0.28 8.45 5.48
N SER A 47 0.04 8.22 6.75
CA SER A 47 -0.63 8.89 7.87
C SER A 47 -2.16 8.71 7.84
N VAL A 48 -2.90 9.64 8.45
CA VAL A 48 -4.37 9.74 8.44
C VAL A 48 -4.77 11.15 7.98
N SER A 49 -6.02 11.32 7.55
CA SER A 49 -6.65 12.64 7.50
C SER A 49 -7.77 12.74 8.53
N VAL A 50 -8.03 13.95 9.03
CA VAL A 50 -9.01 14.20 10.08
C VAL A 50 -10.01 15.23 9.61
N ASP A 51 -11.30 14.91 9.73
CA ASP A 51 -12.39 15.86 9.66
C ASP A 51 -12.71 16.32 11.08
N GLU A 52 -12.15 17.47 11.47
CA GLU A 52 -12.26 18.03 12.81
C GLU A 52 -13.69 18.47 13.15
N VAL A 53 -14.50 18.85 12.16
CA VAL A 53 -15.87 19.32 12.40
C VAL A 53 -16.77 18.17 12.82
N ASN A 54 -16.57 17.00 12.23
CA ASN A 54 -17.36 15.80 12.49
C ASN A 54 -16.67 14.80 13.43
N ASN A 55 -15.47 15.12 13.94
CA ASN A 55 -14.63 14.21 14.73
C ASN A 55 -14.37 12.86 14.04
N LEU A 56 -14.10 12.87 12.74
CA LEU A 56 -13.84 11.65 11.97
C LEU A 56 -12.36 11.55 11.59
N MET A 57 -11.78 10.36 11.76
CA MET A 57 -10.44 10.02 11.30
C MET A 57 -10.52 9.04 10.15
N ILE A 58 -9.90 9.41 9.04
CA ILE A 58 -9.82 8.61 7.83
C ILE A 58 -8.51 7.86 7.85
N VAL A 59 -8.62 6.53 7.80
CA VAL A 59 -7.51 5.59 7.97
C VAL A 59 -7.31 4.75 6.72
N ASN A 60 -6.07 4.40 6.42
CA ASN A 60 -5.77 3.51 5.30
C ASN A 60 -4.67 2.47 5.58
N PRO A 61 -4.91 1.54 6.52
CA PRO A 61 -3.93 0.51 6.87
C PRO A 61 -3.74 -0.52 5.74
N LEU A 62 -2.59 -1.19 5.81
CA LEU A 62 -2.18 -2.25 4.90
C LEU A 62 -2.20 -3.61 5.62
N PHE A 63 -2.68 -4.64 4.95
CA PHE A 63 -2.69 -6.02 5.45
C PHE A 63 -1.66 -6.85 4.69
N MET A 64 -0.39 -6.61 5.00
CA MET A 64 0.74 -7.35 4.43
C MET A 64 1.59 -7.99 5.51
N ALA A 65 1.91 -9.27 5.32
CA ALA A 65 2.83 -10.02 6.15
C ALA A 65 4.18 -10.21 5.45
N ASN A 66 5.24 -10.33 6.25
CA ASN A 66 6.58 -10.58 5.75
C ASN A 66 7.14 -11.87 6.36
N LYS A 67 7.97 -12.57 5.59
CA LYS A 67 8.88 -13.58 6.11
C LYS A 67 10.13 -12.87 6.62
N LEU A 68 10.38 -12.96 7.91
CA LEU A 68 11.58 -12.43 8.55
C LEU A 68 12.49 -13.59 8.95
N THR A 69 13.77 -13.53 8.59
CA THR A 69 14.77 -14.53 9.00
C THR A 69 15.96 -13.83 9.63
N LEU A 70 16.35 -14.24 10.83
CA LEU A 70 17.62 -13.81 11.41
C LEU A 70 18.74 -14.71 10.91
N ILE A 71 19.85 -14.08 10.51
CA ILE A 71 21.04 -14.76 9.99
C ILE A 71 22.20 -14.46 10.94
N PRO A 72 22.83 -15.47 11.56
CA PRO A 72 24.07 -15.28 12.32
C PRO A 72 25.15 -14.59 11.47
N ARG A 73 25.93 -13.69 12.08
CA ARG A 73 26.87 -12.85 11.32
C ARG A 73 28.00 -13.62 10.64
N ASP A 74 28.42 -14.74 11.21
CA ASP A 74 29.40 -15.67 10.64
C ASP A 74 28.86 -16.45 9.42
N GLN A 75 27.55 -16.42 9.19
CA GLN A 75 26.86 -17.10 8.09
C GLN A 75 26.26 -16.13 7.07
N LEU A 76 26.58 -14.84 7.19
CA LEU A 76 26.10 -13.80 6.29
C LEU A 76 26.66 -14.00 4.87
N PRO A 77 25.79 -14.11 3.85
CA PRO A 77 26.23 -14.03 2.46
C PRO A 77 26.91 -12.68 2.18
N GLU A 78 27.83 -12.66 1.22
CA GLU A 78 28.40 -11.40 0.73
C GLU A 78 27.32 -10.50 0.10
N GLY A 79 27.46 -9.19 0.25
CA GLY A 79 26.59 -8.20 -0.42
C GLY A 79 25.24 -7.93 0.26
N VAL A 80 25.01 -8.39 1.49
CA VAL A 80 23.76 -8.09 2.21
C VAL A 80 23.69 -6.60 2.59
N SER A 81 22.73 -5.88 1.98
CA SER A 81 22.41 -4.50 2.31
C SER A 81 21.64 -4.40 3.63
N GLY A 82 21.79 -3.29 4.36
CA GLY A 82 21.13 -3.10 5.66
C GLY A 82 21.54 -4.12 6.72
N SER A 83 22.79 -4.62 6.68
CA SER A 83 23.25 -5.77 7.46
C SER A 83 23.32 -5.56 8.99
N GLN A 84 22.88 -4.41 9.50
CA GLN A 84 22.84 -4.04 10.92
C GLN A 84 24.22 -4.14 11.59
N LEU A 85 25.21 -3.42 11.05
CA LEU A 85 26.58 -3.41 11.59
C LEU A 85 26.62 -3.21 13.11
N GLY A 86 27.51 -3.95 13.80
CA GLY A 86 27.66 -3.88 15.25
C GLY A 86 26.77 -4.83 16.06
N THR A 87 25.99 -5.70 15.41
CA THR A 87 25.13 -6.69 16.08
C THR A 87 25.54 -8.13 15.73
N PRO A 88 25.28 -9.14 16.59
CA PRO A 88 25.67 -10.53 16.31
C PRO A 88 24.86 -11.20 15.18
N TYR A 89 23.83 -10.53 14.69
CA TYR A 89 22.94 -11.03 13.64
C TYR A 89 22.82 -10.03 12.49
N SER A 90 22.29 -10.52 11.38
CA SER A 90 21.65 -9.73 10.36
C SER A 90 20.23 -10.24 10.15
N HIS A 91 19.47 -9.64 9.24
CA HIS A 91 18.13 -10.10 8.92
C HIS A 91 17.86 -10.01 7.43
N THR A 92 16.96 -10.89 6.96
CA THR A 92 16.28 -10.72 5.69
C THR A 92 14.79 -10.58 5.94
N THR A 93 14.16 -9.61 5.28
CA THR A 93 12.72 -9.42 5.30
C THR A 93 12.22 -9.39 3.87
N THR A 94 11.33 -10.31 3.53
CA THR A 94 10.69 -10.36 2.22
C THR A 94 9.18 -10.41 2.41
N ARG A 95 8.43 -9.79 1.51
CA ARG A 95 6.97 -9.91 1.51
C ARG A 95 6.61 -11.39 1.40
N PHE A 96 5.58 -11.82 2.14
CA PHE A 96 5.16 -13.21 2.09
C PHE A 96 4.33 -13.49 0.83
N MET A 97 5.05 -13.81 -0.24
CA MET A 97 4.55 -13.98 -1.59
C MET A 97 4.91 -15.38 -2.11
N SER A 98 4.14 -15.88 -3.06
CA SER A 98 4.43 -17.10 -3.79
C SER A 98 5.48 -16.90 -4.89
N PRO A 99 5.98 -17.99 -5.52
CA PRO A 99 6.86 -17.90 -6.69
C PRO A 99 6.21 -17.17 -7.90
N LEU A 100 4.88 -17.07 -7.93
CA LEU A 100 4.15 -16.30 -8.93
C LEU A 100 4.06 -14.80 -8.57
N HIS A 101 4.76 -14.33 -7.53
CA HIS A 101 4.68 -12.97 -7.00
C HIS A 101 3.26 -12.55 -6.59
N VAL A 102 2.45 -13.51 -6.11
CA VAL A 102 1.12 -13.27 -5.55
C VAL A 102 1.21 -13.29 -4.03
N PRO A 103 0.58 -12.35 -3.28
CA PRO A 103 0.58 -12.41 -1.83
C PRO A 103 -0.03 -13.71 -1.30
N CYS A 104 0.62 -14.33 -0.31
CA CYS A 104 0.09 -15.53 0.35
C CYS A 104 -1.04 -15.23 1.36
N MET A 105 -1.25 -13.94 1.65
CA MET A 105 -2.38 -13.43 2.44
C MET A 105 -3.61 -13.27 1.55
N GLN A 106 -4.81 -13.46 2.11
CA GLN A 106 -6.04 -13.24 1.36
C GLN A 106 -6.28 -11.73 1.19
N PRO A 107 -6.70 -11.24 0.01
CA PRO A 107 -7.13 -9.85 -0.14
C PRO A 107 -8.34 -9.53 0.77
N PRO A 108 -8.50 -8.28 1.23
CA PRO A 108 -7.80 -7.10 0.76
C PRO A 108 -6.43 -6.85 1.39
N TYR A 109 -5.52 -6.27 0.62
CA TYR A 109 -4.17 -5.86 1.07
C TYR A 109 -4.11 -4.40 1.51
N GLY A 110 -5.03 -3.57 1.04
CA GLY A 110 -5.20 -2.17 1.43
C GLY A 110 -6.68 -1.83 1.57
N ILE A 111 -7.01 -1.06 2.61
CA ILE A 111 -8.35 -0.58 2.88
C ILE A 111 -8.35 0.93 3.10
N LEU A 112 -9.53 1.53 2.94
CA LEU A 112 -9.88 2.85 3.45
C LEU A 112 -11.00 2.67 4.46
N GLY A 113 -10.90 3.33 5.60
CA GLY A 113 -11.93 3.32 6.63
C GLY A 113 -12.10 4.67 7.29
N VAL A 114 -13.19 4.80 8.02
CA VAL A 114 -13.52 5.97 8.81
C VAL A 114 -13.79 5.55 10.25
N VAL A 115 -13.07 6.18 11.17
CA VAL A 115 -13.19 5.98 12.61
C VAL A 115 -13.79 7.23 13.21
N ASP A 116 -14.82 7.08 14.02
CA ASP A 116 -15.32 8.15 14.87
C ASP A 116 -14.35 8.34 16.05
N LEU A 117 -13.84 9.56 16.22
CA LEU A 117 -12.86 9.87 17.25
C LEU A 117 -13.46 10.03 18.66
N GLU A 118 -14.77 10.31 18.76
CA GLU A 118 -15.48 10.41 20.02
C GLU A 118 -15.78 9.01 20.58
N THR A 119 -16.39 8.16 19.75
CA THR A 119 -16.81 6.80 20.15
C THR A 119 -15.68 5.77 19.98
N ARG A 120 -14.68 6.07 19.15
CA ARG A 120 -13.58 5.16 18.73
C ARG A 120 -14.07 3.97 17.92
N GLU A 121 -15.25 4.08 17.33
CA GLU A 121 -15.84 3.03 16.52
C GLU A 121 -15.44 3.17 15.04
N LEU A 122 -15.22 2.03 14.39
CA LEU A 122 -15.08 1.98 12.95
C LEU A 122 -16.47 2.11 12.32
N LEU A 123 -16.73 3.23 11.66
CA LEU A 123 -18.01 3.50 11.00
C LEU A 123 -18.18 2.65 9.73
N TRP A 124 -17.11 2.57 8.93
CA TRP A 124 -17.04 1.69 7.77
C TRP A 124 -15.60 1.46 7.32
N GLU A 125 -15.39 0.37 6.59
CA GLU A 125 -14.17 0.10 5.83
C GLU A 125 -14.49 -0.46 4.44
N LYS A 126 -13.66 -0.14 3.45
CA LYS A 126 -13.76 -0.60 2.06
C LYS A 126 -12.37 -0.93 1.50
N PRO A 127 -12.22 -2.00 0.72
CA PRO A 127 -10.98 -2.23 -0.01
C PRO A 127 -10.80 -1.17 -1.11
N ILE A 128 -9.57 -0.69 -1.29
CA ILE A 128 -9.23 0.26 -2.36
C ILE A 128 -8.19 -0.32 -3.30
N GLY A 129 -8.45 -0.18 -4.60
CA GLY A 129 -7.56 -0.63 -5.65
C GLY A 129 -8.02 -1.93 -6.32
N THR A 130 -7.85 -1.95 -7.63
CA THR A 130 -8.31 -3.00 -8.53
C THR A 130 -7.16 -3.92 -8.95
N ALA A 131 -7.51 -5.11 -9.44
CA ALA A 131 -6.55 -6.09 -9.95
C ALA A 131 -5.95 -5.71 -11.32
N LYS A 132 -6.38 -4.61 -11.96
CA LYS A 132 -6.06 -4.32 -13.37
C LYS A 132 -4.56 -4.32 -13.67
N ASP A 133 -3.75 -3.80 -12.74
CA ASP A 133 -2.28 -3.71 -12.84
C ASP A 133 -1.57 -4.81 -12.01
N THR A 134 -2.30 -5.85 -11.63
CA THR A 134 -1.82 -6.95 -10.78
C THR A 134 -2.07 -8.29 -11.45
N GLY A 135 -1.08 -9.19 -11.39
CA GLY A 135 -1.28 -10.58 -11.76
C GLY A 135 -0.05 -11.45 -11.58
N PRO A 136 -0.16 -12.76 -11.89
CA PRO A 136 0.93 -13.71 -11.76
C PRO A 136 2.16 -13.26 -12.55
N LEU A 137 3.34 -13.42 -11.93
CA LEU A 137 4.63 -12.99 -12.48
C LEU A 137 4.71 -11.48 -12.78
N GLY A 138 3.78 -10.69 -12.20
CA GLY A 138 3.68 -9.26 -12.44
C GLY A 138 3.01 -8.88 -13.76
N ILE A 139 2.35 -9.82 -14.43
CA ILE A 139 1.60 -9.54 -15.66
C ILE A 139 0.26 -8.88 -15.29
N PRO A 140 -0.09 -7.69 -15.81
CA PRO A 140 -1.38 -7.05 -15.57
C PRO A 140 -2.55 -7.95 -16.00
N THR A 141 -3.53 -8.17 -15.10
CA THR A 141 -4.72 -8.96 -15.46
C THR A 141 -5.76 -8.17 -16.26
N LEU A 142 -5.69 -6.83 -16.23
CA LEU A 142 -6.68 -5.92 -16.80
C LEU A 142 -8.11 -6.13 -16.25
N LEU A 143 -8.26 -6.85 -15.15
CA LEU A 143 -9.55 -7.12 -14.52
C LEU A 143 -9.94 -5.96 -13.59
N PRO A 144 -11.15 -5.38 -13.74
CA PRO A 144 -11.64 -4.30 -12.89
C PRO A 144 -12.21 -4.84 -11.56
N VAL A 145 -11.58 -5.85 -10.97
CA VAL A 145 -12.02 -6.46 -9.72
C VAL A 145 -11.30 -5.78 -8.56
N THR A 146 -12.05 -5.25 -7.59
CA THR A 146 -11.47 -4.67 -6.38
C THR A 146 -10.86 -5.77 -5.52
N ILE A 147 -9.55 -5.70 -5.33
CA ILE A 147 -8.79 -6.64 -4.50
C ILE A 147 -8.15 -5.95 -3.30
N GLY A 148 -8.31 -4.63 -3.16
CA GLY A 148 -7.62 -3.87 -2.12
C GLY A 148 -6.12 -3.93 -2.35
N THR A 149 -5.59 -3.30 -3.41
CA THR A 149 -4.13 -3.33 -3.63
C THR A 149 -3.42 -2.66 -2.45
N PRO A 150 -2.15 -3.01 -2.17
CA PRO A 150 -1.35 -2.21 -1.27
C PRO A 150 -1.34 -0.76 -1.76
N GLN A 151 -1.18 0.14 -0.81
CA GLN A 151 -1.19 1.57 -1.08
C GLN A 151 -0.11 2.28 -0.29
N THR A 152 0.45 3.33 -0.89
CA THR A 152 1.33 4.26 -0.20
C THR A 152 0.85 5.67 -0.44
N GLY A 153 0.99 6.54 0.53
CA GLY A 153 0.46 7.90 0.45
C GLY A 153 -0.84 8.02 1.22
N GLY A 154 -1.09 9.23 1.68
CA GLY A 154 -2.22 9.53 2.55
C GLY A 154 -3.48 9.86 1.79
N THR A 155 -4.41 10.39 2.57
CA THR A 155 -5.68 10.92 2.09
C THR A 155 -5.77 12.41 2.42
N VAL A 156 -6.60 13.13 1.68
CA VAL A 156 -7.07 14.46 2.09
C VAL A 156 -8.59 14.44 2.13
N THR A 157 -9.15 14.89 3.24
CA THR A 157 -10.59 14.97 3.45
C THR A 157 -11.02 16.43 3.39
N THR A 158 -12.16 16.71 2.76
CA THR A 158 -12.69 18.06 2.61
C THR A 158 -14.06 18.20 3.25
N ALA A 159 -14.44 19.44 3.61
CA ALA A 159 -15.75 19.78 4.15
C ALA A 159 -16.92 19.44 3.21
N GLY A 160 -16.66 19.13 1.95
CA GLY A 160 -17.65 18.58 1.02
C GLY A 160 -18.01 17.11 1.26
N GLY A 161 -17.46 16.47 2.29
CA GLY A 161 -17.68 15.06 2.59
C GLY A 161 -16.99 14.12 1.60
N LEU A 162 -15.83 14.52 1.08
CA LEU A 162 -15.03 13.76 0.12
C LEU A 162 -13.66 13.43 0.68
N ILE A 163 -13.23 12.20 0.44
CA ILE A 163 -11.89 11.69 0.69
C ILE A 163 -11.21 11.53 -0.66
N PHE A 164 -10.11 12.25 -0.86
CA PHE A 164 -9.25 12.08 -2.04
C PHE A 164 -8.06 11.19 -1.69
N SER A 165 -7.78 10.23 -2.57
CA SER A 165 -6.65 9.31 -2.45
C SER A 165 -6.07 9.00 -3.83
N ALA A 166 -4.76 8.73 -3.89
CA ALA A 166 -4.07 8.39 -5.14
C ALA A 166 -2.99 7.31 -4.94
N GLY A 167 -2.98 6.71 -3.75
CA GLY A 167 -1.89 5.88 -3.26
C GLY A 167 -1.98 4.39 -3.58
N ALA A 168 -3.13 3.94 -4.06
CA ALA A 168 -3.32 2.53 -4.39
C ALA A 168 -2.51 2.15 -5.62
N PHE A 169 -1.88 0.98 -5.57
CA PHE A 169 -0.97 0.51 -6.63
C PHE A 169 -1.67 0.06 -7.91
N ASP A 170 -2.93 0.43 -8.09
CA ASP A 170 -3.64 0.35 -9.37
C ASP A 170 -3.67 1.71 -10.10
N ASN A 171 -2.71 2.59 -9.75
CA ASN A 171 -2.39 3.80 -10.49
C ASN A 171 -3.61 4.66 -10.79
N THR A 172 -4.39 4.98 -9.74
CA THR A 172 -5.69 5.67 -9.90
C THR A 172 -5.91 6.69 -8.79
N VAL A 173 -6.21 7.92 -9.17
CA VAL A 173 -6.72 8.97 -8.26
C VAL A 173 -8.21 8.75 -8.06
N ARG A 174 -8.71 8.93 -6.84
CA ARG A 174 -10.09 8.69 -6.45
C ARG A 174 -10.65 9.81 -5.60
N ALA A 175 -11.95 10.03 -5.76
CA ALA A 175 -12.79 10.74 -4.80
C ALA A 175 -13.81 9.75 -4.22
N THR A 176 -13.76 9.54 -2.91
CA THR A 176 -14.64 8.63 -2.18
C THR A 176 -15.54 9.43 -1.25
N ARG A 177 -16.82 9.10 -1.18
CA ARG A 177 -17.74 9.74 -0.25
C ARG A 177 -17.44 9.33 1.18
N LEU A 178 -17.33 10.32 2.06
CA LEU A 178 -17.00 10.13 3.49
C LEU A 178 -18.05 9.31 4.25
N SER A 179 -19.34 9.42 3.89
CA SER A 179 -20.42 8.82 4.67
C SER A 179 -20.61 7.32 4.48
N ASP A 180 -20.25 6.78 3.31
CA ASP A 180 -20.57 5.38 2.94
C ASP A 180 -19.43 4.65 2.20
N GLY A 181 -18.30 5.33 1.95
CA GLY A 181 -17.17 4.78 1.22
C GLY A 181 -17.41 4.55 -0.27
N ARG A 182 -18.47 5.14 -0.85
CA ARG A 182 -18.76 5.00 -2.29
C ARG A 182 -17.77 5.83 -3.11
N GLU A 183 -17.11 5.19 -4.08
CA GLU A 183 -16.32 5.90 -5.08
C GLU A 183 -17.25 6.73 -5.98
N LEU A 184 -16.99 8.03 -6.09
CA LEU A 184 -17.78 8.99 -6.88
C LEU A 184 -17.08 9.40 -8.17
N TRP A 185 -15.75 9.36 -8.16
CA TRP A 185 -14.92 9.71 -9.31
C TRP A 185 -13.58 9.01 -9.20
N ASN A 186 -13.02 8.66 -10.36
CA ASN A 186 -11.66 8.19 -10.47
C ASN A 186 -11.01 8.69 -11.77
N HIS A 187 -9.67 8.69 -11.80
CA HIS A 187 -8.89 8.97 -12.99
C HIS A 187 -7.58 8.16 -12.98
N PRO A 188 -7.25 7.45 -14.07
CA PRO A 188 -5.98 6.72 -14.17
C PRO A 188 -4.80 7.68 -14.23
N ILE A 189 -3.70 7.32 -13.58
CA ILE A 189 -2.43 8.04 -13.59
C ILE A 189 -1.33 7.07 -14.08
N PRO A 190 -0.20 7.56 -14.62
CA PRO A 190 0.82 6.69 -15.19
C PRO A 190 1.49 5.77 -14.15
N TYR A 191 1.59 6.24 -12.90
CA TYR A 191 2.19 5.53 -11.77
C TYR A 191 1.43 5.86 -10.49
N THR A 192 1.58 5.05 -9.46
CA THR A 192 0.97 5.30 -8.15
C THR A 192 1.53 6.58 -7.51
N ALA A 193 0.66 7.41 -6.93
CA ALA A 193 1.11 8.59 -6.19
C ALA A 193 1.53 8.16 -4.78
N GLN A 194 2.81 8.22 -4.45
CA GLN A 194 3.28 7.88 -3.09
C GLN A 194 3.03 9.01 -2.08
N GLY A 195 2.78 10.23 -2.57
CA GLY A 195 2.50 11.41 -1.75
C GLY A 195 1.03 11.58 -1.41
N THR A 196 0.76 12.19 -0.25
CA THR A 196 -0.61 12.60 0.12
C THR A 196 -1.11 13.69 -0.83
N PRO A 197 -2.30 13.53 -1.45
CA PRO A 197 -2.88 14.60 -2.25
C PRO A 197 -3.11 15.85 -1.41
N MET A 198 -3.08 17.03 -2.04
CA MET A 198 -3.42 18.29 -1.37
C MET A 198 -4.48 19.05 -2.13
N THR A 199 -5.21 19.93 -1.45
CA THR A 199 -6.13 20.85 -2.11
C THR A 199 -5.86 22.28 -1.66
N TYR A 200 -6.08 23.22 -2.57
CA TYR A 200 -5.96 24.65 -2.30
C TYR A 200 -6.98 25.45 -3.11
N LEU A 201 -7.21 26.70 -2.70
CA LEU A 201 -8.00 27.66 -3.47
C LEU A 201 -7.06 28.40 -4.43
N SER A 202 -7.31 28.31 -5.74
CA SER A 202 -6.54 29.06 -6.71
C SER A 202 -6.77 30.58 -6.57
N PRO A 203 -5.88 31.43 -7.12
CA PRO A 203 -6.09 32.88 -7.13
C PRO A 203 -7.43 33.31 -7.75
N GLU A 204 -7.97 32.52 -8.67
CA GLU A 204 -9.28 32.72 -9.31
C GLU A 204 -10.46 32.17 -8.48
N GLY A 205 -10.23 31.80 -7.22
CA GLY A 205 -11.27 31.34 -6.30
C GLY A 205 -11.75 29.91 -6.58
N LYS A 206 -10.95 29.07 -7.24
CA LYS A 206 -11.34 27.69 -7.56
C LYS A 206 -10.55 26.67 -6.76
N GLN A 207 -11.27 25.80 -6.05
CA GLN A 207 -10.66 24.68 -5.36
C GLN A 207 -10.02 23.73 -6.38
N THR A 208 -8.74 23.42 -6.18
CA THR A 208 -7.95 22.55 -7.03
C THR A 208 -7.32 21.44 -6.18
N LEU A 209 -7.38 20.20 -6.66
CA LEU A 209 -6.69 19.05 -6.08
C LEU A 209 -5.37 18.85 -6.82
N ILE A 210 -4.28 18.70 -6.10
CA ILE A 210 -2.95 18.39 -6.61
C ILE A 210 -2.56 16.97 -6.21
N VAL A 211 -2.06 16.22 -7.18
CA VAL A 211 -1.49 14.89 -7.00
C VAL A 211 -0.11 14.87 -7.63
N VAL A 212 0.90 14.47 -6.85
CA VAL A 212 2.28 14.34 -7.32
C VAL A 212 2.59 12.86 -7.55
N VAL A 213 3.10 12.54 -8.73
CA VAL A 213 3.34 11.17 -9.19
C VAL A 213 4.81 11.02 -9.55
N PRO A 214 5.61 10.26 -8.78
CA PRO A 214 6.99 9.96 -9.16
C PRO A 214 7.02 8.99 -10.35
N VAL A 215 8.15 8.95 -11.07
CA VAL A 215 8.41 7.93 -12.09
C VAL A 215 8.99 6.68 -11.42
N PHE A 216 8.54 5.52 -11.88
CA PHE A 216 9.07 4.22 -11.48
C PHE A 216 9.44 3.43 -12.73
N ASN A 217 10.38 2.49 -12.61
CA ASN A 217 10.64 1.51 -13.67
C ASN A 217 9.40 0.63 -13.89
N SER A 218 8.76 0.21 -12.80
CA SER A 218 7.43 -0.39 -12.86
C SER A 218 6.61 -0.12 -11.60
N THR A 219 5.29 -0.02 -11.77
CA THR A 219 4.32 -0.10 -10.66
C THR A 219 3.39 -1.26 -10.94
N ARG A 220 3.20 -2.11 -9.94
CA ARG A 220 2.38 -3.32 -10.03
C ARG A 220 1.53 -3.37 -8.77
N GLY A 221 0.37 -4.02 -8.79
CA GLY A 221 -0.46 -4.04 -7.57
C GLY A 221 0.09 -4.88 -6.41
N SER A 222 1.34 -5.35 -6.47
CA SER A 222 2.07 -5.87 -5.30
C SER A 222 3.21 -4.97 -4.84
N GLY A 223 3.58 -3.90 -5.56
CA GLY A 223 4.77 -3.08 -5.29
C GLY A 223 5.13 -2.08 -6.39
N TYR A 224 6.23 -1.35 -6.19
CA TYR A 224 6.88 -0.56 -7.22
C TYR A 224 8.36 -0.92 -7.31
N GLU A 225 8.95 -0.73 -8.48
CA GLU A 225 10.37 -0.86 -8.75
C GLU A 225 10.93 0.54 -9.05
N PRO A 226 11.78 1.11 -8.18
CA PRO A 226 12.41 2.39 -8.44
C PRO A 226 13.37 2.31 -9.64
N LEU A 227 13.63 3.46 -10.26
CA LEU A 227 14.76 3.62 -11.18
C LEU A 227 16.08 3.36 -10.43
N GLN A 228 17.14 2.96 -11.14
CA GLN A 228 18.45 2.83 -10.49
C GLN A 228 18.97 4.18 -10.02
N ALA A 229 19.79 4.20 -8.98
CA ALA A 229 20.25 5.45 -8.35
C ALA A 229 21.16 6.28 -9.27
N ASP A 230 21.80 5.65 -10.25
CA ASP A 230 22.62 6.27 -11.29
C ASP A 230 21.82 6.70 -12.53
N GLU A 231 20.56 6.26 -12.64
CA GLU A 231 19.62 6.73 -13.65
C GLU A 231 18.95 8.03 -13.15
N GLU A 232 19.37 9.15 -13.72
CA GLU A 232 18.68 10.44 -13.49
C GLU A 232 17.27 10.35 -14.06
N ASP A 233 16.23 10.72 -13.29
CA ASP A 233 14.85 10.76 -13.78
C ASP A 233 14.74 11.87 -14.84
N PRO A 234 14.62 11.54 -16.14
CA PRO A 234 14.63 12.56 -17.19
C PRO A 234 13.34 13.41 -17.19
N LEU A 235 12.30 13.02 -16.44
CA LEU A 235 11.00 13.68 -16.40
C LEU A 235 10.72 14.37 -15.05
N GLY A 236 11.39 13.98 -13.97
CA GLY A 236 11.21 14.54 -12.63
C GLY A 236 9.83 14.28 -12.00
N GLY A 237 9.06 13.32 -12.53
CA GLY A 237 7.69 13.04 -12.14
C GLY A 237 6.61 13.90 -12.82
N TYR A 238 5.37 13.75 -12.36
CA TYR A 238 4.20 14.48 -12.84
C TYR A 238 3.49 15.22 -11.70
N VAL A 239 2.94 16.39 -12.03
CA VAL A 239 2.01 17.11 -11.16
C VAL A 239 0.66 17.18 -11.86
N PHE A 240 -0.32 16.45 -11.36
CA PHE A 240 -1.69 16.48 -11.84
C PHE A 240 -2.51 17.49 -11.04
N ALA A 241 -3.24 18.36 -11.74
CA ALA A 241 -4.16 19.32 -11.15
C ALA A 241 -5.59 19.05 -11.62
N TYR A 242 -6.50 18.78 -10.67
CA TYR A 242 -7.91 18.51 -10.94
C TYR A 242 -8.78 19.62 -10.38
N ARG A 243 -9.77 20.06 -11.16
CA ARG A 243 -10.80 21.02 -10.74
C ARG A 243 -12.09 20.77 -11.52
N LEU A 244 -13.21 21.21 -10.96
CA LEU A 244 -14.48 21.18 -11.67
C LEU A 244 -14.44 22.13 -12.89
N PRO A 245 -15.17 21.80 -13.98
CA PRO A 245 -15.29 22.67 -15.14
C PRO A 245 -15.95 24.01 -14.77
N LEU A 246 -15.76 25.01 -15.62
CA LEU A 246 -16.55 26.24 -15.58
C LEU A 246 -17.99 25.89 -15.97
N ASN A 247 -18.94 26.17 -15.08
CA ASN A 247 -20.33 26.31 -15.45
C ASN A 247 -20.54 27.60 -16.24
#